data_AF-A0A9D9MVW3-F1
#
_entry.id   AF-A0A9D9MVW3-F1
#
_cell.length_a   1.000
_cell.length_b   1.000
_cell.length_c   1.000
_cell.angle_alpha   90.00
_cell.angle_beta   90.00
_cell.angle_gamma   90.00
#
_symmetry.space_group_name_H-M   'P 1'
#
loop_
_entity.id
_entity.type
_entity.pdbx_description
1 polymer ?
#
loop_
_entity_poly.entity_id
_entity_poly.type
_entity_poly.pdbx_seq_one_letter_code
_entity_poly.pdbx_strand_id
1 'polypeptide(L)'
;MPLLPKKGSVLVFSLIILSIILSAAITVASVSITNHRSASSTGKSVQSFQVADSGIELALQKIYKGNHATLSAMATAMGGGASCAGGTISKNNVVGGNIKVSFYDNDGNLVTCAATDWRDKVVRIKSEGSAFGTTRVVETAVAA
;
A
#
# COMPACT_ATOMS: atom_id res chain seq x y z
N MET A 1 12.23 71.63 31.71
CA MET A 1 12.88 70.57 30.90
C MET A 1 11.86 70.04 29.90
N PRO A 2 11.97 70.32 28.59
CA PRO A 2 11.05 69.73 27.63
C PRO A 2 11.48 68.27 27.38
N LEU A 3 10.57 67.33 27.58
CA LEU A 3 10.75 65.93 27.18
C LEU A 3 10.65 65.87 25.66
N LEU A 4 11.78 65.73 24.96
CA LEU A 4 11.77 65.47 23.52
C LEU A 4 11.15 64.09 23.26
N PRO A 5 10.14 63.96 22.39
CA PRO A 5 9.59 62.66 22.01
C PRO A 5 10.66 61.87 21.24
N LYS A 6 11.06 60.70 21.75
CA LYS A 6 11.86 59.73 20.98
C LYS A 6 11.02 59.24 19.80
N LYS A 7 11.24 59.79 18.60
CA LYS A 7 10.62 59.30 17.37
C LYS A 7 11.19 57.92 17.05
N GLY A 8 10.40 56.87 17.30
CA GLY A 8 10.75 55.51 16.88
C GLY A 8 10.82 55.43 15.36
N SER A 9 11.82 54.71 14.84
CA SER A 9 11.96 54.52 13.39
C SER A 9 10.82 53.63 12.87
N VAL A 10 9.95 54.20 12.03
CA VAL A 10 8.88 53.47 11.33
C VAL A 10 9.44 52.26 10.58
N LEU A 11 10.67 52.37 10.08
CA LEU A 11 11.38 51.28 9.42
C LEU A 11 11.56 50.06 10.36
N VAL A 12 11.94 50.29 11.61
CA VAL A 12 12.17 49.22 12.60
C VAL A 12 10.85 48.55 12.97
N PHE A 13 9.78 49.33 13.16
CA PHE A 13 8.46 48.78 13.43
C PHE A 13 7.95 47.91 12.26
N SER A 14 8.07 48.39 11.03
CA SER A 14 7.70 47.63 9.84
C SER A 14 8.50 46.33 9.68
N LEU A 15 9.79 46.36 10.00
CA LEU A 15 10.65 45.16 9.98
C LEU A 15 10.23 44.13 11.04
N ILE A 16 9.82 44.58 12.23
CA ILE A 16 9.32 43.68 13.30
C ILE A 16 8.00 43.03 12.85
N ILE A 17 7.06 43.80 12.31
CA ILE A 17 5.79 43.23 11.83
C ILE A 17 6.01 42.28 10.67
N LEU A 18 6.89 42.64 9.72
CA LEU A 18 7.22 41.78 8.58
C LEU A 18 7.88 40.48 9.02
N SER A 19 8.75 40.50 10.04
CA SER A 19 9.39 39.28 10.55
C SER A 19 8.38 38.35 11.24
N ILE A 20 7.41 38.91 11.97
CA ILE A 20 6.31 38.14 12.57
C ILE A 20 5.43 37.51 11.47
N ILE A 21 5.05 38.28 10.45
CA ILE A 21 4.24 37.74 9.33
C ILE A 21 5.02 36.66 8.57
N LEU A 22 6.31 36.89 8.29
CA LEU A 22 7.16 35.94 7.58
C LEU A 22 7.32 34.63 8.36
N SER A 23 7.57 34.71 9.67
CA SER A 23 7.66 33.52 10.52
C SER A 23 6.37 32.71 10.53
N ALA A 24 5.21 33.37 10.67
CA ALA A 24 3.91 32.71 10.59
C ALA A 24 3.68 32.03 9.22
N ALA A 25 4.04 32.72 8.12
CA ALA A 25 3.90 32.18 6.77
C ALA A 25 4.77 30.93 6.55
N ILE A 26 6.01 30.94 7.05
CA ILE A 26 6.92 29.78 6.97
C ILE A 26 6.34 28.59 7.73
N THR A 27 5.77 28.81 8.92
CA THR A 27 5.13 27.74 9.71
C THR A 27 3.93 27.14 8.97
N VAL A 28 3.06 27.94 8.37
CA VAL A 28 1.92 27.43 7.61
C VAL A 28 2.38 26.65 6.38
N ALA A 29 3.38 27.16 5.66
CA ALA A 29 3.93 26.47 4.50
C ALA A 29 4.56 25.12 4.86
N SER A 30 5.34 25.05 5.96
CA SER A 30 5.99 23.82 6.40
C SER A 30 4.99 22.76 6.86
N VAL A 31 3.95 23.16 7.61
CA VAL A 31 2.84 22.27 7.99
C VAL A 31 2.11 21.75 6.75
N SER A 32 1.83 22.61 5.78
CA SER A 32 1.12 22.22 4.55
C SER A 32 1.91 21.18 3.73
N ILE A 33 3.21 21.40 3.56
CA ILE A 33 4.11 20.46 2.87
C ILE A 33 4.16 19.13 3.61
N THR A 34 4.26 19.18 4.95
CA THR A 34 4.31 17.98 5.79
C THR A 34 3.01 17.18 5.66
N ASN A 35 1.85 17.84 5.77
CA ASN A 35 0.55 17.20 5.60
C ASN A 35 0.37 16.61 4.20
N HIS A 36 0.81 17.29 3.16
CA HIS A 36 0.75 16.78 1.79
C HIS A 36 1.59 15.50 1.63
N ARG A 37 2.82 15.49 2.19
CA ARG A 37 3.68 14.29 2.15
C ARG A 37 3.06 13.12 2.94
N SER A 38 2.51 13.40 4.12
CA SER A 38 1.81 12.40 4.93
C SER A 38 0.58 11.83 4.22
N ALA A 39 -0.22 12.69 3.60
CA ALA A 39 -1.38 12.27 2.81
C ALA A 39 -0.96 11.43 1.59
N SER A 40 0.09 11.84 0.87
CA SER A 40 0.62 11.06 -0.26
C SER A 40 1.14 9.69 0.17
N SER A 41 1.91 9.61 1.26
CA SER A 41 2.38 8.34 1.82
C SER A 41 1.23 7.41 2.22
N THR A 42 0.21 7.97 2.87
CA THR A 42 -1.02 7.26 3.23
C THR A 42 -1.75 6.75 2.00
N GLY A 43 -1.91 7.59 0.96
CA GLY A 43 -2.54 7.21 -0.30
C GLY A 43 -1.83 6.05 -1.00
N LYS A 44 -0.49 6.07 -1.05
CA LYS A 44 0.32 4.96 -1.60
C LYS A 44 0.08 3.66 -0.83
N SER A 45 0.04 3.74 0.49
CA SER A 45 -0.24 2.61 1.36
C SER A 45 -1.64 2.04 1.15
N VAL A 46 -2.66 2.90 1.07
CA VAL A 46 -4.05 2.50 0.80
C VAL A 46 -4.15 1.80 -0.55
N GLN A 47 -3.49 2.32 -1.59
CA GLN A 47 -3.46 1.65 -2.89
C GLN A 47 -2.85 0.25 -2.78
N SER A 48 -1.69 0.10 -2.13
CA SER A 48 -1.06 -1.22 -1.96
C SER A 48 -1.95 -2.20 -1.19
N PHE A 49 -2.74 -1.74 -0.21
CA PHE A 49 -3.75 -2.56 0.45
C PHE A 49 -4.85 -3.00 -0.51
N GLN A 50 -5.40 -2.09 -1.34
CA GLN A 50 -6.41 -2.45 -2.33
C GLN A 50 -5.87 -3.46 -3.36
N VAL A 51 -4.61 -3.32 -3.76
CA VAL A 51 -3.93 -4.27 -4.66
C VAL A 51 -3.79 -5.64 -3.98
N ALA A 52 -3.40 -5.70 -2.71
CA ALA A 52 -3.30 -6.94 -1.94
C ALA A 52 -4.68 -7.62 -1.80
N ASP A 53 -5.70 -6.84 -1.46
CA ASP A 53 -7.07 -7.33 -1.30
C ASP A 53 -7.62 -7.87 -2.63
N SER A 54 -7.35 -7.18 -3.74
CA SER A 54 -7.67 -7.66 -5.09
C SER A 54 -6.97 -9.00 -5.41
N GLY A 55 -5.77 -9.23 -4.87
CA GLY A 55 -5.08 -10.51 -5.01
C GLY A 55 -5.76 -11.65 -4.26
N ILE A 56 -6.29 -11.38 -3.06
CA ILE A 56 -7.15 -12.32 -2.33
C ILE A 56 -8.43 -12.61 -3.11
N GLU A 57 -9.14 -11.58 -3.58
CA GLU A 57 -10.38 -11.74 -4.33
C GLU A 57 -10.18 -12.56 -5.62
N LEU A 58 -9.10 -12.30 -6.35
CA LEU A 58 -8.76 -13.09 -7.54
C LEU A 58 -8.46 -14.55 -7.19
N ALA A 59 -7.74 -14.81 -6.09
CA ALA A 59 -7.45 -16.17 -5.65
C ALA A 59 -8.72 -16.90 -5.21
N LEU A 60 -9.53 -16.29 -4.35
CA LEU A 60 -10.80 -16.85 -3.87
C LEU A 60 -11.78 -17.10 -5.01
N GLN A 61 -11.86 -16.21 -6.00
CA GLN A 61 -12.69 -16.43 -7.19
C GLN A 61 -12.28 -17.73 -7.91
N LYS A 62 -10.98 -17.99 -8.07
CA LYS A 62 -10.50 -19.20 -8.75
C LYS A 62 -10.60 -20.45 -7.89
N ILE A 63 -10.52 -20.31 -6.57
CA ILE A 63 -10.78 -21.39 -5.62
C ILE A 63 -12.25 -21.80 -5.70
N TYR A 64 -13.20 -20.88 -5.52
CA TYR A 64 -14.62 -21.23 -5.42
C TYR A 64 -15.33 -21.44 -6.76
N LYS A 65 -14.90 -20.77 -7.84
CA LYS A 65 -15.56 -20.86 -9.17
C LYS A 65 -14.74 -21.61 -10.22
N GLY A 66 -13.47 -21.90 -9.96
CA GLY A 66 -12.61 -22.66 -10.85
C GLY A 66 -12.52 -24.12 -10.46
N ASN A 67 -12.10 -24.97 -11.39
CA ASN A 67 -11.60 -26.31 -11.11
C ASN A 67 -10.22 -26.43 -11.75
N HIS A 68 -9.18 -26.39 -10.92
CA HIS A 68 -7.78 -26.35 -11.37
C HIS A 68 -7.01 -27.45 -10.68
N ALA A 69 -6.39 -28.32 -11.48
CA ALA A 69 -5.65 -29.47 -10.97
C ALA A 69 -4.45 -29.06 -10.11
N THR A 70 -3.85 -27.89 -10.35
CA THR A 70 -2.70 -27.38 -9.58
C THR A 70 -2.79 -25.86 -9.42
N LEU A 71 -2.01 -25.33 -8.46
CA LEU A 71 -1.81 -23.89 -8.29
C LEU A 71 -1.20 -23.23 -9.54
N SER A 72 -0.32 -23.93 -10.28
CA SER A 72 0.18 -23.44 -11.57
C SER A 72 -0.94 -23.29 -12.61
N ALA A 73 -1.84 -24.26 -12.71
CA ALA A 73 -2.99 -24.17 -13.61
C ALA A 73 -3.93 -23.03 -13.21
N MET A 74 -4.11 -22.80 -11.91
CA MET A 74 -4.84 -21.65 -11.40
C MET A 74 -4.18 -20.33 -11.78
N ALA A 75 -2.85 -20.22 -11.65
CA ALA A 75 -2.11 -19.03 -12.07
C ALA A 75 -2.33 -18.72 -13.56
N THR A 76 -2.24 -19.72 -14.43
CA THR A 76 -2.56 -19.54 -15.86
C THR A 76 -4.00 -19.05 -16.07
N ALA A 77 -4.96 -19.59 -15.31
CA ALA A 77 -6.36 -19.19 -15.38
C ALA A 77 -6.66 -17.79 -14.79
N MET A 78 -5.75 -17.22 -13.99
CA MET A 78 -5.81 -15.82 -13.55
C MET A 78 -5.47 -14.84 -14.68
N GLY A 79 -4.84 -15.31 -15.76
CA GLY A 79 -4.52 -14.54 -16.96
C GLY A 79 -3.55 -13.38 -16.73
N GLY A 80 -3.27 -12.61 -17.79
CA GLY A 80 -2.46 -11.39 -17.71
C GLY A 80 -0.99 -11.63 -17.32
N GLY A 81 -0.41 -12.75 -17.76
CA GLY A 81 0.98 -13.10 -17.44
C GLY A 81 1.21 -13.58 -16.01
N ALA A 82 0.15 -13.97 -15.30
CA ALA A 82 0.28 -14.59 -14.00
C ALA A 82 1.09 -15.90 -14.08
N SER A 83 1.98 -16.10 -13.12
CA SER A 83 2.86 -17.28 -13.05
C SER A 83 2.98 -17.77 -11.63
N CYS A 84 3.17 -19.08 -11.45
CA CYS A 84 3.43 -19.67 -10.14
C CYS A 84 4.87 -20.16 -10.08
N ALA A 85 5.63 -19.67 -9.10
CA ALA A 85 6.98 -20.12 -8.83
C ALA A 85 7.18 -20.32 -7.32
N GLY A 86 7.75 -21.45 -6.93
CA GLY A 86 8.08 -21.72 -5.52
C GLY A 86 6.90 -21.62 -4.55
N GLY A 87 5.67 -21.95 -4.99
CA GLY A 87 4.45 -21.85 -4.16
C GLY A 87 3.83 -20.46 -4.07
N THR A 88 4.31 -19.51 -4.87
CA THR A 88 3.77 -18.15 -4.93
C THR A 88 3.32 -17.79 -6.34
N ILE A 89 2.08 -17.34 -6.47
CA ILE A 89 1.52 -16.82 -7.71
C ILE A 89 1.82 -15.32 -7.80
N SER A 90 2.54 -14.90 -8.83
CA SER A 90 2.83 -13.50 -9.11
C SER A 90 2.01 -13.02 -10.30
N LYS A 91 1.41 -11.83 -10.19
CA LYS A 91 0.69 -11.19 -11.29
C LYS A 91 0.92 -9.67 -11.26
N ASN A 92 1.21 -9.11 -12.43
CA ASN A 92 1.42 -7.68 -12.58
C ASN A 92 0.13 -6.98 -13.05
N ASN A 93 0.09 -5.66 -12.91
CA ASN A 93 -1.00 -4.81 -13.38
C ASN A 93 -2.37 -5.16 -12.78
N VAL A 94 -2.40 -5.52 -11.50
CA VAL A 94 -3.63 -5.70 -10.72
C VAL A 94 -3.94 -4.39 -10.02
N VAL A 95 -5.00 -3.69 -10.46
CA VAL A 95 -5.46 -2.41 -9.89
C VAL A 95 -4.31 -1.40 -9.73
N GLY A 96 -3.50 -1.23 -10.79
CA GLY A 96 -2.37 -0.29 -10.80
C GLY A 96 -1.15 -0.71 -9.99
N GLY A 97 -1.09 -1.96 -9.52
CA GLY A 97 0.07 -2.52 -8.81
C GLY A 97 0.36 -3.97 -9.20
N ASN A 98 1.20 -4.63 -8.39
CA ASN A 98 1.54 -6.04 -8.57
C ASN A 98 1.18 -6.83 -7.32
N ILE A 99 0.76 -8.08 -7.53
CA ILE A 99 0.43 -9.01 -6.45
C ILE A 99 1.40 -10.19 -6.41
N LYS A 100 1.64 -10.69 -5.19
CA LYS A 100 2.18 -12.02 -4.92
C LYS A 100 1.23 -12.74 -3.97
N VAL A 101 0.75 -13.91 -4.35
CA VAL A 101 -0.20 -14.70 -3.56
C VAL A 101 0.43 -16.01 -3.19
N SER A 102 0.52 -16.28 -1.89
CA SER A 102 1.09 -17.49 -1.31
C SER A 102 0.01 -18.26 -0.57
N PHE A 103 0.07 -19.59 -0.66
CA PHE A 103 -0.95 -20.48 -0.13
C PHE A 103 -0.33 -21.37 0.95
N TYR A 104 -0.98 -21.47 2.09
CA TYR A 104 -0.46 -22.20 3.24
C TYR A 104 -1.41 -23.31 3.69
N ASP A 105 -0.81 -24.41 4.11
CA ASP A 105 -1.51 -25.50 4.77
C ASP A 105 -1.76 -25.22 6.27
N ASN A 106 -2.41 -26.19 6.92
CA ASN A 106 -2.78 -26.10 8.34
C ASN A 106 -1.57 -26.07 9.28
N ASP A 107 -0.43 -26.61 8.84
CA ASP A 107 0.83 -26.60 9.58
C ASP A 107 1.66 -25.33 9.32
N GLY A 108 1.19 -24.47 8.41
CA GLY A 108 1.86 -23.24 8.02
C GLY A 108 2.92 -23.40 6.95
N ASN A 109 3.00 -24.56 6.31
CA ASN A 109 3.91 -24.78 5.19
C ASN A 109 3.34 -24.19 3.90
N LEU A 110 4.24 -23.75 3.03
CA LEU A 110 3.87 -23.23 1.73
C LEU A 110 3.48 -24.37 0.78
N VAL A 111 2.28 -24.29 0.21
CA VAL A 111 1.80 -25.25 -0.77
C VAL A 111 2.46 -24.97 -2.11
N THR A 112 3.09 -26.00 -2.70
CA THR A 112 3.88 -25.86 -3.92
C THR A 112 2.98 -25.70 -5.16
N CYS A 113 3.51 -25.03 -6.19
CA CYS A 113 2.77 -24.78 -7.44
C CYS A 113 2.31 -26.05 -8.17
N ALA A 114 3.01 -27.17 -7.93
CA ALA A 114 2.75 -28.46 -8.57
C ALA A 114 1.85 -29.38 -7.73
N ALA A 115 1.49 -29.00 -6.50
CA ALA A 115 0.62 -29.81 -5.65
C ALA A 115 -0.75 -30.03 -6.31
N THR A 116 -1.16 -31.29 -6.42
CA THR A 116 -2.45 -31.70 -7.01
C THR A 116 -3.57 -31.77 -5.98
N ASP A 117 -3.22 -31.92 -4.70
CA ASP A 117 -4.10 -31.94 -3.54
C ASP A 117 -4.17 -30.58 -2.83
N TRP A 118 -3.76 -29.51 -3.54
CA TRP A 118 -3.65 -28.18 -2.98
C TRP A 118 -5.00 -27.66 -2.42
N ARG A 119 -6.12 -28.03 -3.03
CA ARG A 119 -7.46 -27.59 -2.59
C ARG A 119 -7.81 -28.08 -1.19
N ASP A 120 -7.46 -29.32 -0.87
CA ASP A 120 -7.79 -29.91 0.42
C ASP A 120 -6.81 -29.47 1.51
N LYS A 121 -5.62 -29.01 1.11
CA LYS A 121 -4.56 -28.56 2.03
C LYS A 121 -4.63 -27.08 2.36
N VAL A 122 -4.99 -26.23 1.40
CA VAL A 122 -4.93 -24.79 1.56
C VAL A 122 -6.01 -24.33 2.52
N VAL A 123 -5.58 -23.81 3.67
CA VAL A 123 -6.47 -23.21 4.68
C VAL A 123 -6.28 -21.71 4.80
N ARG A 124 -5.23 -21.17 4.20
CA ARG A 124 -4.85 -19.76 4.40
C ARG A 124 -4.14 -19.20 3.18
N ILE A 125 -4.53 -17.98 2.80
CA ILE A 125 -4.01 -17.25 1.64
C ILE A 125 -3.41 -15.96 2.14
N LYS A 126 -2.18 -15.69 1.73
CA LYS A 126 -1.49 -14.42 1.94
C LYS A 126 -1.34 -13.72 0.59
N SER A 127 -1.81 -12.49 0.48
CA SER A 127 -1.54 -11.64 -0.67
C SER A 127 -0.69 -10.44 -0.29
N GLU A 128 0.39 -10.24 -1.02
CA GLU A 128 1.25 -9.08 -0.94
C GLU A 128 0.96 -8.18 -2.15
N GLY A 129 0.45 -6.98 -1.89
CA GLY A 129 0.18 -5.96 -2.89
C GLY A 129 1.24 -4.87 -2.88
N SER A 130 1.80 -4.57 -4.05
CA SER A 130 2.83 -3.55 -4.21
C SER A 130 2.40 -2.47 -5.21
N ALA A 131 2.48 -1.22 -4.78
CA ALA A 131 2.20 -0.03 -5.60
C ALA A 131 3.06 1.14 -5.11
N PHE A 132 3.56 1.96 -6.03
CA PHE A 132 4.32 3.20 -5.72
C PHE A 132 5.48 3.01 -4.71
N GLY A 133 6.16 1.85 -4.75
CA GLY A 133 7.27 1.51 -3.83
C GLY A 133 6.83 1.13 -2.41
N THR A 134 5.53 0.97 -2.16
CA THR A 134 4.97 0.49 -0.89
C THR A 134 4.41 -0.91 -1.06
N THR A 135 4.69 -1.80 -0.12
CA THR A 135 4.12 -3.16 -0.09
C THR A 135 3.25 -3.31 1.14
N ARG A 136 2.05 -3.86 0.95
CA ARG A 136 1.12 -4.21 2.02
C ARG A 136 0.72 -5.67 1.89
N VAL A 137 0.32 -6.26 3.00
CA VAL A 137 -0.01 -7.68 3.08
C VAL A 137 -1.40 -7.80 3.67
N VAL A 138 -2.22 -8.63 3.03
CA VAL A 138 -3.54 -9.06 3.51
C VAL A 138 -3.51 -10.57 3.57
N GLU A 139 -4.08 -11.13 4.63
CA GLU A 139 -4.15 -12.56 4.83
C GLU A 139 -5.57 -12.95 5.22
N THR A 140 -6.05 -14.05 4.67
CA THR A 140 -7.38 -14.59 4.97
C THR A 140 -7.35 -16.10 5.08
N ALA A 141 -8.27 -16.64 5.87
CA ALA A 141 -8.52 -18.07 5.92
C ALA A 141 -9.44 -18.49 4.77
N VAL A 142 -9.25 -19.70 4.27
CA VAL A 142 -10.15 -20.35 3.32
C VAL A 142 -10.99 -21.34 4.10
N ALA A 143 -12.31 -21.16 4.07
CA ALA A 143 -13.21 -22.20 4.54
C ALA A 143 -13.27 -23.28 3.45
N ALA A 144 -12.79 -24.48 3.78
CA ALA A 144 -12.98 -25.67 2.96
C ALA A 144 -14.46 -26.07 2.96
#